data_AF-A0A915LRK7-F1
#
_entry.id   AF-A0A915LRK7-F1
#
_cell.length_a   1.000
_cell.length_b   1.000
_cell.length_c   1.000
_cell.angle_alpha   90.00
_cell.angle_beta   90.00
_cell.angle_gamma   90.00
#
_symmetry.space_group_name_H-M   'P 1'
#
loop_
_entity.id
_entity.type
_entity.pdbx_description
1 polymer ?
#
loop_
_entity_poly.entity_id
_entity_poly.type
_entity_poly.pdbx_seq_one_letter_code
_entity_poly.pdbx_strand_id
1 'polypeptide(L)'
;VCHLLDSKNKHQQLHYDNGSETTSLIIEDQWYSFNEPEHAAFIHKLDWISNHEFGGIGLFSIQGDDPLNNCTRGLLPLHRTVGDRFKCRRGTKRGNLEQLGECTRFCFLDLEESRNSFAFEQLQPGWCSHMVLGQASVNPYVYSGPSKGMNLALKLYNDWERERKPFLIISFSGTVEQWRIATATPTRFILIERIRHLLDEHNADGVELNCANGGLDGPNNAYQMNSFLADLRRTLGWKKQILISLNPISFVDQLNFDFANMVRSVDYIVAIGYRYHRSTNTHTGHHSPLFKNSTLLR
;
A
#
# COMPACT_ATOMS: atom_id res chain seq x y z
N VAL A 1 -9.95 -6.71 15.99
CA VAL A 1 -9.44 -8.03 16.45
C VAL A 1 -8.86 -7.95 17.86
N CYS A 2 -8.02 -6.96 18.20
CA CYS A 2 -7.40 -6.89 19.54
C CYS A 2 -8.41 -6.95 20.71
N HIS A 3 -9.53 -6.22 20.65
CA HIS A 3 -10.57 -6.29 21.69
C HIS A 3 -11.19 -7.68 21.85
N LEU A 4 -11.24 -8.46 20.76
CA LEU A 4 -11.66 -9.85 20.80
C LEU A 4 -10.58 -10.71 21.45
N LEU A 5 -9.30 -10.43 21.18
CA LEU A 5 -8.18 -11.13 21.80
C LEU A 5 -8.10 -10.95 23.31
N ASP A 6 -8.41 -9.74 23.79
CA ASP A 6 -8.37 -9.38 25.21
C ASP A 6 -9.64 -9.80 25.97
N SER A 7 -10.67 -10.26 25.26
CA SER A 7 -11.91 -10.73 25.86
C SER A 7 -11.69 -12.08 26.56
N LYS A 8 -12.18 -12.26 27.80
CA LYS A 8 -12.11 -13.55 28.51
C LYS A 8 -13.17 -14.54 28.01
N ASN A 9 -13.27 -14.76 26.69
CA ASN A 9 -14.23 -15.72 26.13
C ASN A 9 -13.64 -17.14 26.20
N LYS A 10 -14.37 -18.09 26.82
CA LYS A 10 -13.95 -19.49 26.96
C LYS A 10 -13.86 -20.24 25.62
N HIS A 11 -14.46 -19.70 24.56
CA HIS A 11 -14.48 -20.30 23.22
C HIS A 11 -13.48 -19.68 22.25
N GLN A 12 -12.59 -18.81 22.73
CA GLN A 12 -11.56 -18.19 21.90
C GLN A 12 -10.39 -19.12 21.67
N GLN A 13 -10.02 -19.32 20.41
CA GLN A 13 -8.81 -20.05 20.03
C GLN A 13 -7.97 -19.22 19.07
N LEU A 14 -6.75 -18.87 19.50
CA LEU A 14 -5.74 -18.25 18.64
C LEU A 14 -5.00 -19.37 17.90
N HIS A 15 -4.99 -19.28 16.58
CA HIS A 15 -4.35 -20.24 15.71
C HIS A 15 -3.26 -19.56 14.88
N TYR A 16 -2.12 -20.22 14.79
CA TYR A 16 -1.04 -19.84 13.89
C TYR A 16 -0.99 -20.86 12.76
N ASP A 17 -1.21 -20.39 11.53
CA ASP A 17 -1.03 -21.20 10.33
C ASP A 17 0.39 -21.00 9.80
N ASN A 18 1.26 -21.95 10.13
CA ASN A 18 2.65 -21.96 9.68
C ASN A 18 2.78 -22.17 8.16
N GLY A 19 1.79 -22.81 7.54
CA GLY A 19 1.78 -23.03 6.09
C GLY A 19 1.63 -21.73 5.31
N SER A 20 0.88 -20.77 5.86
CA SER A 20 0.56 -19.49 5.22
C SER A 20 1.27 -18.29 5.86
N GLU A 21 1.97 -18.51 6.98
CA GLU A 21 2.56 -17.50 7.86
C GLU A 21 1.53 -16.46 8.32
N THR A 22 0.40 -16.91 8.86
CA THR A 22 -0.66 -16.00 9.32
C THR A 22 -1.23 -16.38 10.68
N THR A 23 -1.76 -15.38 11.36
CA THR A 23 -2.54 -15.56 12.58
C THR A 23 -4.03 -15.52 12.28
N SER A 24 -4.78 -16.35 12.99
CA SER A 24 -6.23 -16.35 12.94
C SER A 24 -6.85 -16.59 14.32
N LEU A 25 -8.07 -16.08 14.50
CA LEU A 25 -8.85 -16.18 15.72
C LEU A 25 -10.19 -16.81 15.37
N ILE A 26 -10.55 -17.86 16.10
CA ILE A 26 -11.86 -18.49 15.99
C ILE A 26 -12.64 -18.18 17.25
N ILE A 27 -13.85 -17.64 17.06
CA ILE A 27 -14.84 -17.42 18.12
C ILE A 27 -16.15 -18.00 17.60
N GLU A 28 -16.59 -19.10 18.21
CA GLU A 28 -17.80 -19.82 17.77
C GLU A 28 -17.72 -20.22 16.29
N ASP A 29 -18.54 -19.63 15.43
CA ASP A 29 -18.58 -19.86 13.99
C ASP A 29 -17.89 -18.75 13.17
N GLN A 30 -17.31 -17.75 13.85
CA GLN A 30 -16.62 -16.63 13.22
C GLN A 30 -15.11 -16.86 13.18
N TRP A 31 -14.53 -16.64 12.01
CA TRP A 31 -13.10 -16.75 11.77
C TRP A 31 -12.52 -15.40 11.34
N TYR A 32 -11.51 -14.94 12.06
CA TYR A 32 -10.81 -13.68 11.80
C TYR A 32 -9.35 -13.97 11.45
N SER A 33 -8.89 -13.59 10.26
CA SER A 33 -7.46 -13.61 9.92
C SER A 33 -6.89 -12.20 9.97
N PHE A 34 -5.71 -12.08 10.56
CA PHE A 34 -5.06 -10.79 10.81
C PHE A 34 -3.55 -10.97 10.92
N ASN A 35 -2.81 -9.86 10.99
CA ASN A 35 -1.40 -9.85 11.34
C ASN A 35 -1.27 -9.43 12.80
N GLU A 36 -0.68 -10.28 13.65
CA GLU A 36 -0.39 -9.95 15.04
C GLU A 36 1.01 -9.30 15.14
N PRO A 37 1.12 -8.08 15.71
CA PRO A 37 2.42 -7.44 15.95
C PRO A 37 3.33 -8.30 16.82
N GLU A 38 4.64 -8.25 16.56
CA GLU A 38 5.69 -8.99 17.28
C GLU A 38 5.59 -10.54 17.25
N HIS A 39 4.52 -11.11 16.69
CA HIS A 39 4.35 -12.56 16.53
C HIS A 39 5.23 -13.13 15.41
N ALA A 40 5.72 -14.35 15.59
CA ALA A 40 6.63 -15.04 14.64
C ALA A 40 6.12 -15.02 13.20
N ALA A 41 4.82 -15.31 12.98
CA ALA A 41 4.16 -15.21 11.68
C ALA A 41 4.43 -13.89 10.94
N PHE A 42 4.29 -12.75 11.64
CA PHE A 42 4.50 -11.45 11.04
C PHE A 42 6.00 -11.16 10.86
N ILE A 43 6.83 -11.53 11.83
CA ILE A 43 8.29 -11.37 11.73
C ILE A 43 8.86 -12.17 10.55
N HIS A 44 8.41 -13.41 10.34
CA HIS A 44 8.82 -14.23 9.21
C HIS A 44 8.47 -13.59 7.87
N LYS A 45 7.35 -12.86 7.76
CA LYS A 45 7.04 -12.05 6.56
C LYS A 45 8.09 -10.97 6.33
N LEU A 46 8.46 -10.24 7.38
CA LEU A 46 9.48 -9.18 7.29
C LEU A 46 10.83 -9.77 6.86
N ASP A 47 11.23 -10.89 7.47
CA ASP A 47 12.48 -11.58 7.15
C ASP A 47 12.45 -12.13 5.72
N TRP A 48 11.35 -12.73 5.28
CA TRP A 48 11.21 -13.24 3.93
C TRP A 48 11.33 -12.14 2.88
N ILE A 49 10.62 -11.01 3.09
CA ILE A 49 10.68 -9.83 2.20
C ILE A 49 12.12 -9.31 2.11
N SER A 50 12.82 -9.19 3.25
CA SER A 50 14.21 -8.73 3.28
C SER A 50 15.17 -9.72 2.60
N ASN A 51 15.01 -11.03 2.86
CA ASN A 51 15.85 -12.08 2.31
C ASN A 51 15.67 -12.31 0.81
N HIS A 52 14.50 -11.96 0.25
CA HIS A 52 14.22 -12.03 -1.20
C HIS A 52 14.50 -10.70 -1.92
N GLU A 53 15.23 -9.78 -1.25
CA GLU A 53 15.65 -8.51 -1.82
C GLU A 53 14.48 -7.67 -2.36
N PHE A 54 13.32 -7.66 -1.70
CA PHE A 54 12.29 -6.68 -2.03
C PHE A 54 12.76 -5.27 -1.63
N GLY A 55 12.32 -4.26 -2.38
CA GLY A 55 12.71 -2.86 -2.11
C GLY A 55 12.11 -2.27 -0.84
N GLY A 56 11.09 -2.93 -0.28
CA GLY A 56 10.40 -2.44 0.90
C GLY A 56 9.16 -3.25 1.25
N ILE A 57 8.39 -2.74 2.20
CA ILE A 57 7.08 -3.26 2.61
C ILE A 57 6.04 -2.14 2.63
N GLY A 58 4.79 -2.47 2.36
CA GLY A 58 3.65 -1.58 2.54
C GLY A 58 2.62 -2.16 3.49
N LEU A 59 2.04 -1.32 4.36
CA LEU A 59 0.93 -1.69 5.24
C LEU A 59 -0.33 -0.89 4.87
N PHE A 60 -1.41 -1.60 4.60
CA PHE A 60 -2.73 -1.03 4.30
C PHE A 60 -3.75 -1.47 5.36
N SER A 61 -4.43 -0.57 6.08
CA SER A 61 -4.20 0.88 6.20
C SER A 61 -3.67 1.23 7.59
N ILE A 62 -3.02 2.39 7.72
CA ILE A 62 -2.49 2.88 9.00
C ILE A 62 -3.58 3.12 10.05
N GLN A 63 -4.80 3.43 9.62
CA GLN A 63 -5.94 3.60 10.53
C GLN A 63 -6.41 2.27 11.13
N GLY A 64 -6.18 1.15 10.44
CA GLY A 64 -6.60 -0.18 10.87
C GLY A 64 -5.67 -0.85 11.89
N ASP A 65 -4.55 -0.20 12.25
CA ASP A 65 -3.57 -0.72 13.22
C ASP A 65 -4.06 -0.49 14.65
N ASP A 66 -3.65 0.62 15.29
CA ASP A 66 -4.23 1.12 16.53
C ASP A 66 -3.74 2.56 16.81
N PRO A 67 -4.18 3.57 16.02
CA PRO A 67 -3.70 4.94 16.17
C PRO A 67 -4.07 5.56 17.52
N LEU A 68 -5.13 5.11 18.18
CA LEU A 68 -5.60 5.68 19.44
C LEU A 68 -5.15 4.88 20.68
N ASN A 69 -4.34 3.83 20.49
CA ASN A 69 -3.93 2.91 21.55
C ASN A 69 -5.14 2.29 22.29
N ASN A 70 -6.23 2.01 21.58
CA ASN A 70 -7.44 1.39 22.14
C ASN A 70 -7.19 -0.05 22.59
N CYS A 71 -6.22 -0.74 21.97
CA CYS A 71 -5.82 -2.10 22.31
C CYS A 71 -4.81 -2.15 23.47
N THR A 72 -4.39 -1.00 24.02
CA THR A 72 -3.42 -0.91 25.13
C THR A 72 -2.04 -1.54 24.86
N ARG A 73 -1.64 -1.71 23.60
CA ARG A 73 -0.34 -2.27 23.16
C ARG A 73 0.65 -1.21 22.67
N GLY A 74 0.34 0.06 22.92
CA GLY A 74 1.02 1.23 22.38
C GLY A 74 0.46 1.64 21.01
N LEU A 75 0.82 2.85 20.56
CA LEU A 75 0.37 3.39 19.28
C LEU A 75 0.93 2.56 18.12
N LEU A 76 0.07 2.26 17.14
CA LEU A 76 0.41 1.67 15.84
C LEU A 76 1.38 0.46 15.94
N PRO A 77 1.00 -0.61 16.66
CA PRO A 77 1.92 -1.69 16.99
C PRO A 77 2.46 -2.45 15.77
N LEU A 78 1.70 -2.60 14.68
CA LEU A 78 2.24 -3.20 13.44
C LEU A 78 3.26 -2.28 12.77
N HIS A 79 2.97 -0.98 12.66
CA HIS A 79 3.92 -0.03 12.05
C HIS A 79 5.17 0.15 12.90
N ARG A 80 5.04 0.14 14.23
CA ARG A 80 6.17 0.09 15.18
C ARG A 80 7.02 -1.14 14.93
N THR A 81 6.41 -2.33 14.88
CA THR A 81 7.11 -3.59 14.63
C THR A 81 7.90 -3.54 13.32
N VAL A 82 7.30 -3.02 12.24
CA VAL A 82 8.00 -2.85 10.96
C VAL A 82 9.16 -1.85 11.09
N GLY A 83 8.94 -0.69 11.72
CA GLY A 83 9.99 0.30 11.95
C GLY A 83 11.18 -0.26 12.72
N ASP A 84 10.93 -1.11 13.72
CA ASP A 84 11.94 -1.68 14.60
C ASP A 84 12.68 -2.86 13.95
N ARG A 85 11.96 -3.73 13.25
CA ARG A 85 12.48 -5.03 12.77
C ARG A 85 12.88 -5.04 11.29
N PHE A 86 12.22 -4.28 10.44
CA PHE A 86 12.44 -4.34 8.99
C PHE A 86 13.59 -3.42 8.57
N LYS A 87 14.79 -4.00 8.49
CA LYS A 87 16.03 -3.32 8.10
C LYS A 87 16.61 -3.94 6.81
N CYS A 88 17.17 -3.09 5.96
CA CYS A 88 17.72 -3.48 4.67
C CYS A 88 19.24 -3.64 4.79
N ARG A 89 19.82 -4.56 4.01
CA ARG A 89 21.28 -4.77 4.01
C ARG A 89 21.98 -3.55 3.43
N ARG A 90 22.98 -3.02 4.14
CA ARG A 90 23.83 -1.92 3.63
C ARG A 90 24.58 -2.39 2.37
N GLY A 91 24.60 -1.56 1.32
CA GLY A 91 25.41 -1.78 0.13
C GLY A 91 24.70 -2.47 -1.05
N THR A 92 23.38 -2.67 -0.98
CA THR A 92 22.56 -2.94 -2.18
C THR A 92 22.48 -1.70 -3.07
N LYS A 93 22.34 -1.89 -4.39
CA LYS A 93 22.31 -0.78 -5.36
C LYS A 93 20.95 -0.08 -5.39
N ARG A 94 20.44 0.50 -4.29
CA ARG A 94 19.11 1.16 -4.32
C ARG A 94 19.03 2.46 -3.51
N GLY A 95 19.59 3.52 -4.08
CA GLY A 95 19.23 4.92 -3.77
C GLY A 95 19.71 5.48 -2.42
N ASN A 96 19.25 6.70 -2.09
CA ASN A 96 19.73 7.50 -0.94
C ASN A 96 19.20 7.04 0.43
N LEU A 97 18.05 6.36 0.50
CA LEU A 97 17.49 5.82 1.77
C LEU A 97 18.33 4.64 2.30
N GLU A 98 18.89 3.82 1.42
CA GLU A 98 19.76 2.70 1.79
C GLU A 98 21.12 3.15 2.34
N GLN A 99 21.59 4.35 2.01
CA GLN A 99 22.82 4.91 2.60
C GLN A 99 22.69 5.12 4.11
N LEU A 100 21.47 5.21 4.64
CA LEU A 100 21.16 5.27 6.08
C LEU A 100 20.80 3.90 6.68
N GLY A 101 20.72 2.82 5.88
CA GLY A 101 20.32 1.49 6.32
C GLY A 101 18.81 1.32 6.56
N GLU A 102 17.98 2.20 5.98
CA GLU A 102 16.52 2.15 6.14
C GLU A 102 15.82 1.60 4.89
N CYS A 103 14.96 0.60 5.07
CA CYS A 103 14.10 0.10 3.98
C CYS A 103 12.99 1.06 3.62
N THR A 104 12.46 0.95 2.40
CA THR A 104 11.18 1.57 2.07
C THR A 104 10.04 0.90 2.85
N ARG A 105 9.25 1.74 3.51
CA ARG A 105 8.07 1.43 4.34
C ARG A 105 6.95 2.37 3.90
N PHE A 106 6.00 1.83 3.13
CA PHE A 106 4.80 2.56 2.68
C PHE A 106 3.69 2.43 3.73
N CYS A 107 3.19 3.56 4.18
CA CYS A 107 2.06 3.63 5.09
C CYS A 107 0.87 4.22 4.35
N PHE A 108 -0.11 3.37 4.07
CA PHE A 108 -1.27 3.77 3.29
C PHE A 108 -2.36 4.31 4.21
N LEU A 109 -2.85 5.52 3.93
CA LEU A 109 -4.01 6.10 4.59
C LEU A 109 -5.22 5.93 3.67
N ASP A 110 -6.23 5.20 4.14
CA ASP A 110 -7.47 4.97 3.40
C ASP A 110 -8.49 6.06 3.72
N LEU A 111 -8.80 6.89 2.73
CA LEU A 111 -9.72 8.02 2.87
C LEU A 111 -11.11 7.72 2.27
N GLU A 112 -11.32 6.54 1.70
CA GLU A 112 -12.65 6.10 1.23
C GLU A 112 -13.47 5.52 2.39
N GLU A 113 -12.83 4.73 3.26
CA GLU A 113 -13.51 4.05 4.36
C GLU A 113 -13.52 4.83 5.69
N SER A 114 -12.73 5.89 5.81
CA SER A 114 -12.58 6.62 7.07
C SER A 114 -13.45 7.89 7.15
N ARG A 115 -14.32 7.94 8.17
CA ARG A 115 -14.99 9.18 8.60
C ARG A 115 -14.10 10.07 9.47
N ASN A 116 -12.91 9.58 9.85
CA ASN A 116 -12.07 10.18 10.88
C ASN A 116 -10.71 10.60 10.31
N SER A 117 -10.26 11.79 10.71
CA SER A 117 -8.91 12.27 10.47
C SER A 117 -7.88 11.40 11.21
N PHE A 118 -6.73 11.15 10.58
CA PHE A 118 -5.57 10.53 11.22
C PHE A 118 -4.68 11.63 11.83
N ALA A 119 -4.26 11.46 13.09
CA ALA A 119 -3.37 12.38 13.78
C ALA A 119 -1.90 11.99 13.49
N PHE A 120 -1.26 12.70 12.56
CA PHE A 120 0.10 12.38 12.12
C PHE A 120 1.14 12.47 13.23
N GLU A 121 0.87 13.24 14.28
CA GLU A 121 1.71 13.41 15.47
C GLU A 121 1.94 12.09 16.23
N GLN A 122 1.08 11.09 16.03
CA GLN A 122 1.21 9.76 16.63
C GLN A 122 2.34 8.94 16.00
N LEU A 123 2.84 9.34 14.83
CA LEU A 123 3.81 8.58 14.07
C LEU A 123 5.26 8.87 14.51
N GLN A 124 5.94 7.87 15.06
CA GLN A 124 7.35 8.00 15.47
C GLN A 124 8.33 7.95 14.29
N PRO A 125 9.55 8.50 14.47
CA PRO A 125 10.55 8.52 13.40
C PRO A 125 10.90 7.12 12.95
N GLY A 126 11.04 6.92 11.64
CA GLY A 126 11.45 5.64 11.08
C GLY A 126 10.34 4.60 10.96
N TRP A 127 9.12 4.81 11.47
CA TRP A 127 8.01 3.85 11.25
C TRP A 127 7.56 3.85 9.79
N CYS A 128 7.37 5.03 9.21
CA CYS A 128 7.07 5.20 7.78
C CYS A 128 8.20 5.96 7.09
N SER A 129 8.53 5.51 5.88
CA SER A 129 9.40 6.27 4.97
C SER A 129 8.60 7.09 3.95
N HIS A 130 7.38 6.62 3.64
CA HIS A 130 6.47 7.24 2.69
C HIS A 130 5.04 7.16 3.26
N MET A 131 4.32 8.27 3.24
CA MET A 131 2.88 8.31 3.48
C MET A 131 2.15 8.34 2.14
N VAL A 132 1.32 7.34 1.89
CA VAL A 132 0.51 7.25 0.67
C VAL A 132 -0.91 7.67 1.01
N LEU A 133 -1.33 8.84 0.52
CA LEU A 133 -2.65 9.42 0.79
C LEU A 133 -3.53 9.31 -0.46
N GLY A 134 -4.72 8.72 -0.33
CA GLY A 134 -5.67 8.62 -1.42
C GLY A 134 -7.03 8.01 -1.08
N GLN A 135 -7.93 7.86 -2.04
CA GLN A 135 -7.64 7.84 -3.49
C GLN A 135 -8.27 9.01 -4.27
N ALA A 136 -7.48 9.66 -5.13
CA ALA A 136 -7.97 10.60 -6.14
C ALA A 136 -8.43 9.84 -7.39
N SER A 137 -9.49 10.33 -8.05
CA SER A 137 -10.04 9.63 -9.22
C SER A 137 -9.24 9.91 -10.50
N VAL A 138 -8.95 8.86 -11.26
CA VAL A 138 -8.39 8.94 -12.62
C VAL A 138 -9.42 9.26 -13.69
N ASN A 139 -10.71 9.36 -13.33
CA ASN A 139 -11.78 9.63 -14.30
C ASN A 139 -11.48 10.93 -15.06
N PRO A 140 -11.34 10.88 -16.40
CA PRO A 140 -10.97 12.06 -17.18
C PRO A 140 -12.14 12.99 -17.46
N TYR A 141 -13.39 12.52 -17.35
CA TYR A 141 -14.58 13.29 -17.71
C TYR A 141 -15.19 14.06 -16.54
N VAL A 142 -15.02 13.55 -15.32
CA VAL A 142 -15.57 14.17 -14.11
C VAL A 142 -14.41 14.57 -13.22
N TYR A 143 -14.17 15.88 -13.14
CA TYR A 143 -13.27 16.43 -12.13
C TYR A 143 -14.01 16.53 -10.80
N SER A 144 -13.87 15.50 -9.95
CA SER A 144 -14.37 15.57 -8.58
C SER A 144 -13.39 16.21 -7.60
N GLY A 145 -12.17 16.53 -8.05
CA GLY A 145 -11.07 16.93 -7.17
C GLY A 145 -10.75 15.87 -6.10
N PRO A 146 -9.86 16.19 -5.15
CA PRO A 146 -9.69 15.39 -3.93
C PRO A 146 -10.98 15.41 -3.10
N SER A 147 -11.29 14.29 -2.43
CA SER A 147 -12.43 14.23 -1.50
C SER A 147 -12.23 15.18 -0.30
N LYS A 148 -13.30 15.49 0.44
CA LYS A 148 -13.19 16.28 1.69
C LYS A 148 -12.22 15.66 2.69
N GLY A 149 -12.27 14.33 2.84
CA GLY A 149 -11.35 13.58 3.72
C GLY A 149 -9.91 13.69 3.25
N MET A 150 -9.68 13.60 1.93
CA MET A 150 -8.35 13.76 1.34
C MET A 150 -7.78 15.16 1.52
N ASN A 151 -8.58 16.20 1.27
CA ASN A 151 -8.17 17.59 1.52
C ASN A 151 -7.80 17.81 2.98
N LEU A 152 -8.58 17.26 3.92
CA LEU A 152 -8.26 17.33 5.35
C LEU A 152 -6.96 16.61 5.68
N ALA A 153 -6.75 15.39 5.18
CA ALA A 153 -5.54 14.62 5.43
C ALA A 153 -4.28 15.30 4.85
N LEU A 154 -4.37 15.84 3.63
CA LEU A 154 -3.29 16.60 3.00
C LEU A 154 -2.96 17.86 3.79
N LYS A 155 -3.99 18.59 4.26
CA LYS A 155 -3.80 19.75 5.14
C LYS A 155 -3.09 19.37 6.44
N LEU A 156 -3.61 18.38 7.16
CA LEU A 156 -3.02 17.91 8.42
C LEU A 156 -1.58 17.42 8.24
N TYR A 157 -1.28 16.73 7.14
CA TYR A 157 0.07 16.31 6.81
C TYR A 157 1.01 17.50 6.59
N ASN A 158 0.55 18.53 5.89
CA ASN A 158 1.32 19.74 5.61
C ASN A 158 1.54 20.57 6.88
N ASP A 159 0.53 20.72 7.71
CA ASP A 159 0.57 21.48 8.98
C ASP A 159 1.40 20.78 10.07
N TRP A 160 1.62 19.46 9.96
CA TRP A 160 2.40 18.69 10.94
C TRP A 160 3.86 19.19 11.02
N GLU A 161 4.28 19.80 12.11
CA GLU A 161 5.66 20.27 12.26
C GLU A 161 6.62 19.14 12.66
N ARG A 162 7.58 18.83 11.79
CA ARG A 162 8.57 17.77 12.00
C ARG A 162 9.85 18.02 11.22
N GLU A 163 11.01 17.76 11.83
CA GLU A 163 12.32 17.91 11.19
C GLU A 163 12.44 17.12 9.88
N ARG A 164 11.98 15.86 9.89
CA ARG A 164 11.91 15.01 8.72
C ARG A 164 10.57 14.28 8.66
N LYS A 165 9.71 14.70 7.72
CA LYS A 165 8.50 13.96 7.37
C LYS A 165 8.85 12.76 6.49
N PRO A 166 8.01 11.70 6.46
CA PRO A 166 8.02 10.74 5.36
C PRO A 166 7.89 11.45 4.00
N PHE A 167 8.10 10.75 2.90
CA PHE A 167 7.74 11.29 1.58
C PHE A 167 6.22 11.25 1.39
N LEU A 168 5.62 12.32 0.90
CA LEU A 168 4.19 12.39 0.59
C LEU A 168 3.92 11.85 -0.81
N ILE A 169 3.20 10.74 -0.91
CA ILE A 169 2.76 10.17 -2.18
C ILE A 169 1.25 10.33 -2.29
N ILE A 170 0.79 10.91 -3.40
CA ILE A 170 -0.65 11.03 -3.68
C ILE A 170 -1.09 9.85 -4.55
N SER A 171 -2.06 9.08 -4.07
CA SER A 171 -2.59 7.90 -4.78
C SER A 171 -3.77 8.24 -5.68
N PHE A 172 -3.71 7.77 -6.90
CA PHE A 172 -4.76 7.82 -7.90
C PHE A 172 -5.28 6.43 -8.20
N SER A 173 -6.60 6.28 -8.29
CA SER A 173 -7.23 5.00 -8.61
C SER A 173 -8.39 5.14 -9.59
N GLY A 174 -8.76 4.00 -10.15
CA GLY A 174 -9.93 3.86 -11.00
C GLY A 174 -10.27 2.41 -11.30
N THR A 175 -11.41 2.22 -11.95
CA THR A 175 -11.80 0.94 -12.54
C THR A 175 -11.00 0.64 -13.81
N VAL A 176 -11.10 -0.59 -14.31
CA VAL A 176 -10.53 -1.01 -15.60
C VAL A 176 -10.83 -0.02 -16.72
N GLU A 177 -12.10 0.34 -16.89
CA GLU A 177 -12.53 1.26 -17.95
C GLU A 177 -11.99 2.67 -17.74
N GLN A 178 -11.93 3.15 -16.49
CA GLN A 178 -11.39 4.47 -16.19
C GLN A 178 -9.90 4.53 -16.51
N TRP A 179 -9.12 3.52 -16.12
CA TRP A 179 -7.70 3.45 -16.47
C TRP A 179 -7.50 3.38 -17.99
N ARG A 180 -8.22 2.49 -18.69
CA ARG A 180 -8.15 2.35 -20.15
C ARG A 180 -8.38 3.68 -20.87
N ILE A 181 -9.40 4.43 -20.46
CA ILE A 181 -9.71 5.74 -21.07
C ILE A 181 -8.67 6.78 -20.66
N ALA A 182 -8.28 6.82 -19.38
CA ALA A 182 -7.36 7.81 -18.86
C ALA A 182 -5.94 7.67 -19.42
N THR A 183 -5.49 6.46 -19.76
CA THR A 183 -4.16 6.22 -20.37
C THR A 183 -4.15 6.35 -21.89
N ALA A 184 -5.33 6.42 -22.53
CA ALA A 184 -5.44 6.59 -23.98
C ALA A 184 -5.13 8.03 -24.43
N THR A 185 -4.79 8.20 -25.71
CA THR A 185 -4.63 9.55 -26.31
C THR A 185 -6.00 10.08 -26.75
N PRO A 186 -6.32 11.37 -26.54
CA PRO A 186 -5.50 12.42 -25.92
C PRO A 186 -5.64 12.53 -24.39
N THR A 187 -6.53 11.74 -23.77
CA THR A 187 -6.90 11.84 -22.36
C THR A 187 -5.75 11.68 -21.37
N ARG A 188 -4.69 10.93 -21.73
CA ARG A 188 -3.48 10.80 -20.90
C ARG A 188 -2.85 12.13 -20.52
N PHE A 189 -2.84 13.11 -21.42
CA PHE A 189 -2.23 14.40 -21.13
C PHE A 189 -3.07 15.22 -20.14
N ILE A 190 -4.39 15.03 -20.14
CA ILE A 190 -5.30 15.64 -19.15
C ILE A 190 -5.02 15.06 -17.77
N LEU A 191 -4.89 13.73 -17.66
CA LEU A 191 -4.58 13.10 -16.37
C LEU A 191 -3.16 13.48 -15.89
N ILE A 192 -2.17 13.51 -16.77
CA ILE A 192 -0.80 13.90 -16.42
C ILE A 192 -0.75 15.32 -15.85
N GLU A 193 -1.40 16.29 -16.50
CA GLU A 193 -1.43 17.67 -15.98
C GLU A 193 -2.19 17.77 -14.66
N ARG A 194 -3.26 17.00 -14.48
CA ARG A 194 -3.98 16.92 -13.20
C ARG A 194 -3.11 16.36 -12.08
N ILE A 195 -2.37 15.29 -12.35
CA ILE A 195 -1.41 14.73 -11.39
C ILE A 195 -0.38 15.80 -11.04
N ARG A 196 0.27 16.40 -12.05
CA ARG A 196 1.28 17.45 -11.83
C ARG A 196 0.75 18.59 -10.97
N HIS A 197 -0.42 19.14 -11.30
CA HIS A 197 -1.03 20.22 -10.54
C HIS A 197 -1.27 19.83 -9.08
N LEU A 198 -1.84 18.65 -8.82
CA LEU A 198 -2.13 18.20 -7.46
C LEU A 198 -0.85 17.94 -6.64
N LEU A 199 0.20 17.42 -7.28
CA LEU A 199 1.50 17.25 -6.63
C LEU A 199 2.15 18.60 -6.30
N ASP A 200 2.04 19.59 -7.20
CA ASP A 200 2.60 20.93 -6.98
C ASP A 200 1.82 21.69 -5.89
N GLU A 201 0.49 21.62 -5.91
CA GLU A 201 -0.41 22.27 -4.93
C GLU A 201 -0.13 21.83 -3.50
N HIS A 202 0.14 20.55 -3.28
CA HIS A 202 0.41 19.99 -1.95
C HIS A 202 1.89 19.76 -1.66
N ASN A 203 2.78 20.21 -2.55
CA ASN A 203 4.22 19.94 -2.46
C ASN A 203 4.54 18.45 -2.22
N ALA A 204 3.80 17.55 -2.88
CA ALA A 204 3.94 16.11 -2.72
C ALA A 204 5.18 15.58 -3.43
N ASP A 205 5.81 14.57 -2.85
CA ASP A 205 7.06 13.97 -3.33
C ASP A 205 6.84 12.99 -4.48
N GLY A 206 5.61 12.55 -4.73
CA GLY A 206 5.34 11.63 -5.83
C GLY A 206 3.88 11.19 -5.93
N VAL A 207 3.65 10.30 -6.89
CA VAL A 207 2.33 9.76 -7.22
C VAL A 207 2.33 8.24 -7.18
N GLU A 208 1.25 7.65 -6.68
CA GLU A 208 0.93 6.24 -6.87
C GLU A 208 -0.18 6.11 -7.90
N LEU A 209 0.03 5.27 -8.91
CA LEU A 209 -1.01 4.77 -9.81
C LEU A 209 -1.51 3.42 -9.28
N ASN A 210 -2.64 3.45 -8.58
CA ASN A 210 -3.22 2.27 -7.97
C ASN A 210 -4.12 1.51 -8.95
N CYS A 211 -3.57 0.41 -9.51
CA CYS A 211 -4.27 -0.49 -10.42
C CYS A 211 -4.84 -1.72 -9.70
N ALA A 212 -5.11 -1.64 -8.38
CA ALA A 212 -5.64 -2.76 -7.59
C ALA A 212 -6.98 -3.30 -8.10
N ASN A 213 -7.82 -2.41 -8.63
CA ASN A 213 -9.14 -2.72 -9.18
C ASN A 213 -9.10 -3.00 -10.70
N GLY A 214 -7.92 -3.39 -11.20
CA GLY A 214 -7.64 -3.65 -12.60
C GLY A 214 -7.13 -2.41 -13.34
N GLY A 215 -7.20 -2.44 -14.67
CA GLY A 215 -6.65 -1.38 -15.54
C GLY A 215 -5.50 -1.88 -16.42
N LEU A 216 -5.07 -3.12 -16.24
CA LEU A 216 -3.98 -3.74 -17.00
C LEU A 216 -4.34 -5.17 -17.42
N ASP A 217 -5.61 -5.42 -17.69
CA ASP A 217 -6.16 -6.77 -17.88
C ASP A 217 -5.94 -7.33 -19.29
N GLY A 218 -4.94 -6.82 -20.02
CA GLY A 218 -4.60 -7.24 -21.38
C GLY A 218 -3.47 -6.41 -22.01
N PRO A 219 -2.91 -6.87 -23.15
CA PRO A 219 -1.67 -6.35 -23.69
C PRO A 219 -1.79 -4.91 -24.20
N ASN A 220 -2.95 -4.55 -24.76
CA ASN A 220 -3.23 -3.18 -25.20
C ASN A 220 -3.27 -2.18 -24.03
N ASN A 221 -3.89 -2.57 -22.91
CA ASN A 221 -3.98 -1.71 -21.72
C ASN A 221 -2.60 -1.52 -21.10
N ALA A 222 -1.78 -2.57 -21.04
CA ALA A 222 -0.42 -2.47 -20.56
C ALA A 222 0.47 -1.60 -21.47
N TYR A 223 0.33 -1.71 -22.79
CA TYR A 223 1.03 -0.81 -23.72
C TYR A 223 0.65 0.65 -23.52
N GLN A 224 -0.65 0.94 -23.34
CA GLN A 224 -1.14 2.29 -23.05
C GLN A 224 -0.61 2.80 -21.71
N MET A 225 -0.60 1.97 -20.67
CA MET A 225 -0.03 2.32 -19.37
C MET A 225 1.47 2.61 -19.46
N ASN A 226 2.25 1.79 -20.17
CA ASN A 226 3.69 2.06 -20.35
C ASN A 226 3.93 3.37 -21.10
N SER A 227 3.11 3.67 -22.11
CA SER A 227 3.16 4.95 -22.82
C SER A 227 2.81 6.12 -21.89
N PHE A 228 1.76 5.96 -21.06
CA PHE A 228 1.36 6.93 -20.04
C PHE A 228 2.48 7.17 -19.01
N LEU A 229 3.08 6.11 -18.48
CA LEU A 229 4.18 6.18 -17.52
C LEU A 229 5.40 6.89 -18.10
N ALA A 230 5.74 6.65 -19.37
CA ALA A 230 6.84 7.31 -20.03
C ALA A 230 6.59 8.82 -20.20
N ASP A 231 5.37 9.22 -20.55
CA ASP A 231 4.98 10.64 -20.62
C ASP A 231 4.96 11.27 -19.21
N LEU A 232 4.38 10.59 -18.22
CA LEU A 232 4.32 11.04 -16.84
C LEU A 232 5.72 11.26 -16.26
N ARG A 233 6.66 10.33 -16.48
CA ARG A 233 8.06 10.49 -16.08
C ARG A 233 8.72 11.69 -16.75
N ARG A 234 8.46 11.92 -18.05
CA ARG A 234 8.99 13.09 -18.77
C ARG A 234 8.44 14.40 -18.18
N THR A 235 7.17 14.44 -17.79
CA THR A 235 6.55 15.62 -17.20
C THR A 235 7.00 15.88 -15.76
N LEU A 236 7.04 14.86 -14.91
CA LEU A 236 7.37 15.01 -13.48
C LEU A 236 8.89 15.04 -13.22
N GLY A 237 9.70 14.54 -14.15
CA GLY A 237 11.14 14.34 -13.98
C GLY A 237 11.47 13.31 -12.89
N TRP A 238 12.74 13.25 -12.50
CA TRP A 238 13.26 12.31 -11.49
C TRP A 238 13.26 12.86 -10.06
N LYS A 239 12.77 14.10 -9.86
CA LYS A 239 12.60 14.67 -8.51
C LYS A 239 11.32 14.18 -7.82
N LYS A 240 10.31 13.76 -8.60
CA LYS A 240 9.07 13.18 -8.09
C LYS A 240 9.11 11.66 -8.26
N GLN A 241 8.65 10.94 -7.25
CA GLN A 241 8.56 9.49 -7.32
C GLN A 241 7.31 9.04 -8.07
N ILE A 242 7.41 7.94 -8.80
CA ILE A 242 6.28 7.29 -9.46
C ILE A 242 6.21 5.84 -8.97
N LEU A 243 5.10 5.50 -8.34
CA LEU A 243 4.78 4.16 -7.87
C LEU A 243 3.65 3.62 -8.74
N ILE A 244 3.68 2.33 -9.05
CA ILE A 244 2.54 1.62 -9.65
C ILE A 244 2.20 0.40 -8.80
N SER A 245 0.96 0.34 -8.33
CA SER A 245 0.47 -0.77 -7.49
C SER A 245 -0.31 -1.76 -8.33
N LEU A 246 0.14 -3.01 -8.32
CA LEU A 246 -0.33 -4.07 -9.20
C LEU A 246 -0.92 -5.25 -8.42
N ASN A 247 -2.01 -5.80 -8.94
CA ASN A 247 -2.60 -7.02 -8.42
C ASN A 247 -1.69 -8.23 -8.72
N PRO A 248 -1.61 -9.24 -7.84
CA PRO A 248 -0.87 -10.49 -8.06
C PRO A 248 -1.06 -11.14 -9.43
N ILE A 249 -2.27 -11.06 -10.02
CA ILE A 249 -2.53 -11.65 -11.35
C ILE A 249 -1.68 -11.02 -12.46
N SER A 250 -1.31 -9.74 -12.31
CA SER A 250 -0.44 -9.01 -13.25
C SER A 250 0.99 -9.58 -13.32
N PHE A 251 1.42 -10.35 -12.33
CA PHE A 251 2.77 -10.94 -12.29
C PHE A 251 2.83 -12.36 -12.88
N VAL A 252 1.69 -13.05 -12.97
CA VAL A 252 1.62 -14.42 -13.50
C VAL A 252 1.54 -14.41 -15.02
N ASP A 253 0.82 -13.44 -15.60
CA ASP A 253 0.59 -13.36 -17.04
C ASP A 253 1.58 -12.40 -17.72
N GLN A 254 2.85 -12.82 -17.78
CA GLN A 254 3.96 -12.00 -18.32
C GLN A 254 3.79 -11.60 -19.78
N LEU A 255 2.94 -12.30 -20.55
CA LEU A 255 2.65 -11.97 -21.94
C LEU A 255 1.95 -10.62 -22.08
N ASN A 256 1.29 -10.15 -21.03
CA ASN A 256 0.53 -8.92 -21.04
C ASN A 256 1.27 -7.72 -20.44
N PHE A 257 2.44 -7.90 -19.82
CA PHE A 257 3.11 -6.83 -19.08
C PHE A 257 4.58 -6.68 -19.46
N ASP A 258 4.89 -5.61 -20.18
CA ASP A 258 6.27 -5.21 -20.46
C ASP A 258 6.87 -4.48 -19.25
N PHE A 259 7.25 -5.27 -18.25
CA PHE A 259 7.94 -4.81 -17.05
C PHE A 259 9.28 -4.14 -17.38
N ALA A 260 9.97 -4.58 -18.44
CA ALA A 260 11.27 -4.05 -18.84
C ALA A 260 11.21 -2.57 -19.23
N ASN A 261 10.12 -2.13 -19.88
CA ASN A 261 9.87 -0.72 -20.13
C ASN A 261 9.25 0.00 -18.93
N MET A 262 8.41 -0.68 -18.14
CA MET A 262 7.81 -0.09 -16.94
C MET A 262 8.87 0.38 -15.94
N VAL A 263 9.87 -0.46 -15.63
CA VAL A 263 10.93 -0.15 -14.64
C VAL A 263 11.84 1.02 -15.06
N ARG A 264 11.78 1.46 -16.32
CA ARG A 264 12.49 2.66 -16.79
C ARG A 264 11.76 3.95 -16.44
N SER A 265 10.48 3.86 -16.10
CA SER A 265 9.60 5.01 -15.87
C SER A 265 9.17 5.15 -14.41
N VAL A 266 9.20 4.07 -13.62
CA VAL A 266 8.73 4.06 -12.22
C VAL A 266 9.88 3.84 -11.24
N ASP A 267 9.74 4.35 -10.02
CA ASP A 267 10.67 4.10 -8.91
C ASP A 267 10.33 2.80 -8.18
N TYR A 268 9.03 2.48 -8.06
CA TYR A 268 8.56 1.26 -7.41
C TYR A 268 7.41 0.60 -8.18
N ILE A 269 7.48 -0.72 -8.25
CA ILE A 269 6.34 -1.59 -8.54
C ILE A 269 5.91 -2.20 -7.21
N VAL A 270 4.70 -1.88 -6.75
CA VAL A 270 4.15 -2.34 -5.48
C VAL A 270 3.24 -3.53 -5.73
N ALA A 271 3.68 -4.72 -5.32
CA ALA A 271 2.87 -5.93 -5.40
C ALA A 271 1.84 -5.95 -4.26
N ILE A 272 0.55 -6.02 -4.59
CA ILE A 272 -0.54 -6.02 -3.62
C ILE A 272 -0.67 -7.42 -3.00
N GLY A 273 -0.03 -7.64 -1.85
CA GLY A 273 -0.03 -8.91 -1.12
C GLY A 273 -1.20 -9.13 -0.15
N TYR A 274 -2.37 -8.54 -0.42
CA TYR A 274 -3.54 -8.64 0.46
C TYR A 274 -4.86 -8.66 -0.34
N ARG A 275 -5.98 -8.91 0.35
CA ARG A 275 -7.33 -9.12 -0.22
C ARG A 275 -7.45 -10.37 -1.11
N TYR A 276 -6.67 -11.41 -0.83
CA TYR A 276 -6.76 -12.70 -1.52
C TYR A 276 -8.07 -13.44 -1.23
N HIS A 277 -8.60 -13.29 -0.02
CA HIS A 277 -9.95 -13.73 0.36
C HIS A 277 -10.74 -12.52 0.90
N ARG A 278 -12.00 -12.44 0.49
CA ARG A 278 -13.00 -11.41 0.82
C ARG A 278 -14.33 -12.08 1.15
N SER A 279 -15.28 -11.30 1.66
CA SER A 279 -16.64 -11.76 1.96
C SER A 279 -17.41 -12.32 0.75
N THR A 280 -16.98 -11.99 -0.47
CA THR A 280 -17.58 -12.46 -1.72
C THR A 280 -17.03 -13.81 -2.20
N ASN A 281 -15.95 -14.32 -1.59
CA ASN A 281 -15.41 -15.64 -1.94
C ASN A 281 -16.33 -16.75 -1.40
N THR A 282 -16.47 -17.85 -2.13
CA THR A 282 -17.29 -19.00 -1.74
C THR A 282 -16.69 -19.85 -0.61
N HIS A 283 -15.43 -19.60 -0.27
CA HIS A 283 -14.70 -20.30 0.79
C HIS A 283 -13.88 -19.31 1.61
N THR A 284 -13.81 -19.57 2.92
CA THR A 284 -12.98 -18.82 3.86
C THR A 284 -11.50 -18.98 3.52
N GLY A 285 -10.72 -17.92 3.69
CA GLY A 285 -9.28 -18.04 3.64
C GLY A 285 -8.54 -16.79 4.06
N HIS A 286 -7.21 -16.89 4.13
CA HIS A 286 -6.38 -15.81 4.65
C HIS A 286 -6.39 -14.61 3.72
N HIS A 287 -6.55 -13.41 4.30
CA HIS A 287 -6.64 -12.19 3.50
C HIS A 287 -5.27 -11.71 3.00
N SER A 288 -4.17 -12.06 3.69
CA SER A 288 -2.79 -11.63 3.36
C SER A 288 -1.72 -12.70 3.67
N PRO A 289 -1.89 -13.97 3.23
CA PRO A 289 -0.88 -15.01 3.46
C PRO A 289 0.41 -14.72 2.70
N LEU A 290 1.55 -15.13 3.29
CA LEU A 290 2.84 -15.09 2.60
C LEU A 290 2.95 -16.22 1.59
N PHE A 291 2.46 -17.40 1.96
CA PHE A 291 2.54 -18.61 1.17
C PHE A 291 1.13 -19.15 0.88
N LYS A 292 0.99 -19.85 -0.26
CA LYS A 292 -0.29 -20.42 -0.69
C LYS A 292 -0.80 -21.54 0.23
N ASN A 293 0.10 -22.27 0.87
CA ASN A 293 -0.26 -23.41 1.69
C ASN A 293 -0.97 -22.95 2.97
N SER A 294 -1.90 -23.75 3.47
CA SER A 294 -2.56 -23.51 4.76
C SER A 294 -2.70 -24.85 5.45
N THR A 295 -2.39 -24.89 6.74
CA THR A 295 -2.63 -26.06 7.58
C THR A 295 -4.04 -26.06 8.18
N LEU A 296 -4.70 -24.90 8.21
CA LEU A 296 -6.04 -24.72 8.78
C LEU A 296 -7.16 -24.80 7.75
N LEU A 297 -6.88 -24.50 6.49
CA LEU A 297 -7.83 -24.44 5.39
C LEU A 297 -7.52 -25.57 4.41
N ARG A 298 -8.54 -26.36 4.05
CA ARG A 298 -8.46 -27.45 3.07
C ARG A 298 -9.23 -27.11 1.81
#